data_AF-A0A5C8ZWW8-F1
#
_entry.id   AF-A0A5C8ZWW8-F1
#
_cell.length_a   1.000
_cell.length_b   1.000
_cell.length_c   1.000
_cell.angle_alpha   90.00
_cell.angle_beta   90.00
_cell.angle_gamma   90.00
#
_symmetry.space_group_name_H-M   'P 1'
#
loop_
_entity.id
_entity.type
_entity.pdbx_description
1 polymer ?
#
loop_
_entity_poly.entity_id
_entity_poly.type
_entity_poly.pdbx_seq_one_letter_code
_entity_poly.pdbx_strand_id
1 'polypeptide(L)' 'MKIEWIQRVADTPEKEHIQSDGRIRRWGRISEMDGRYLRVVLLPDGKTVHNAFFDRGFRP' A
#
# COMPACT_ATOMS: atom_id res chain seq x y z
N MET A 1 5.34 9.27 -7.94
CA MET A 1 4.30 8.34 -7.47
C MET A 1 2.96 9.01 -7.67
N LYS A 2 1.97 8.32 -8.25
CA LYS A 2 0.67 8.92 -8.56
C LYS A 2 -0.34 8.68 -7.44
N ILE A 3 -1.16 9.69 -7.13
CA ILE A 3 -2.19 9.61 -6.07
C ILE A 3 -3.21 8.52 -6.38
N GLU A 4 -3.60 8.36 -7.65
CA GLU A 4 -4.54 7.31 -8.10
C GLU A 4 -4.08 5.90 -7.71
N TRP A 5 -2.78 5.63 -7.72
CA TRP A 5 -2.24 4.33 -7.31
C TRP A 5 -2.27 4.16 -5.79
N ILE A 6 -1.97 5.22 -5.04
CA ILE A 6 -2.04 5.19 -3.57
C ILE A 6 -3.48 4.94 -3.14
N GLN A 7 -4.45 5.66 -3.72
CA GLN A 7 -5.88 5.47 -3.45
C GLN A 7 -6.34 4.06 -3.82
N ARG A 8 -5.99 3.57 -5.03
CA ARG A 8 -6.34 2.20 -5.45
C ARG A 8 -5.84 1.15 -4.45
N VAL A 9 -4.58 1.25 -4.01
CA VAL A 9 -4.00 0.29 -3.05
C VAL A 9 -4.54 0.48 -1.64
N ALA A 10 -4.89 1.72 -1.25
CA ALA A 10 -5.55 1.99 0.00
C ALA A 10 -6.96 1.37 0.00
N ASP A 11 -7.76 1.57 -1.03
CA ASP A 11 -9.17 1.15 -1.04
C ASP A 11 -9.35 -0.34 -1.40
N THR A 12 -8.50 -0.87 -2.28
CA THR A 12 -8.58 -2.26 -2.77
C THR A 12 -7.19 -2.90 -2.75
N PRO A 13 -6.65 -3.23 -1.56
CA PRO A 13 -5.38 -3.90 -1.43
C PRO A 13 -5.46 -5.36 -1.89
N GLU A 14 -4.39 -5.87 -2.51
CA GLU A 14 -4.19 -7.30 -2.73
C GLU A 14 -3.77 -8.02 -1.44
N LYS A 15 -3.07 -7.30 -0.55
CA LYS A 15 -2.67 -7.82 0.76
C LYS A 15 -2.74 -6.72 1.79
N GLU A 16 -3.18 -7.08 2.99
CA GLU A 16 -3.20 -6.21 4.15
C GLU A 16 -2.46 -6.86 5.32
N HIS A 17 -1.76 -6.05 6.10
CA HIS A 17 -1.15 -6.48 7.33
C HIS A 17 -1.21 -5.36 8.37
N ILE A 18 -1.84 -5.64 9.51
CA ILE A 18 -1.91 -4.74 10.65
C ILE A 18 -0.71 -5.01 11.54
N GLN A 19 0.09 -3.97 11.81
CA GLN A 19 1.22 -4.05 12.72
C GLN A 19 0.76 -3.99 14.18
N SER A 20 1.62 -4.41 15.11
CA SER A 20 1.36 -4.33 16.55
C SER A 20 1.18 -2.90 17.07
N ASP A 21 1.70 -1.89 16.34
CA ASP A 21 1.51 -0.46 16.65
C ASP A 21 0.22 0.13 16.06
N GLY A 22 -0.62 -0.71 15.43
CA GLY A 22 -1.88 -0.32 14.80
C GLY A 22 -1.74 0.23 13.38
N ARG A 23 -0.53 0.42 12.85
CA ARG A 23 -0.36 0.86 11.45
C ARG A 23 -0.75 -0.24 10.48
N ILE A 24 -1.45 0.13 9.42
CA ILE A 24 -1.93 -0.81 8.41
C ILE A 24 -1.01 -0.72 7.20
N ARG A 25 -0.44 -1.84 6.78
CA ARG A 25 0.29 -1.95 5.51
C ARG A 25 -0.62 -2.59 4.47
N ARG A 26 -0.82 -1.91 3.36
CA ARG A 26 -1.58 -2.38 2.20
C ARG A 26 -0.64 -2.49 1.01
N TRP A 27 -0.76 -3.57 0.25
CA TRP A 27 -0.01 -3.76 -0.99
C TRP A 27 -0.96 -3.91 -2.16
N GLY A 28 -0.55 -3.39 -3.32
CA GLY A 28 -1.20 -3.69 -4.57
C GLY A 28 -0.25 -3.50 -5.74
N ARG A 29 -0.46 -4.29 -6.78
CA ARG A 29 0.33 -4.31 -7.99
C ARG A 29 -0.08 -3.17 -8.89
N ILE A 30 0.91 -2.42 -9.36
CA ILE A 30 0.71 -1.32 -10.31
C ILE A 30 1.16 -1.80 -11.67
N SER A 31 0.20 -2.27 -12.47
CA SER A 31 0.43 -2.76 -13.85
C SER A 31 1.08 -1.69 -14.73
N GLU A 32 0.71 -0.43 -14.53
CA GLU A 32 1.26 0.75 -15.22
C GLU A 32 2.73 1.04 -14.88
N MET A 33 3.30 0.34 -13.89
CA MET A 33 4.69 0.48 -13.46
C MET A 33 5.39 -0.88 -13.48
N ASP A 34 5.40 -1.55 -14.63
CA ASP A 34 5.99 -2.88 -14.86
C ASP A 34 5.48 -3.96 -13.88
N GLY A 35 4.25 -3.79 -13.38
CA GLY A 35 3.67 -4.69 -12.38
C GLY A 35 4.40 -4.67 -11.04
N ARG A 36 5.06 -3.56 -10.66
CA ARG A 36 5.69 -3.39 -9.33
C ARG A 36 4.63 -3.28 -8.24
N TYR A 37 4.97 -3.77 -7.05
CA TYR A 37 4.10 -3.64 -5.89
C TYR A 37 4.31 -2.30 -5.18
N LEU A 38 3.22 -1.58 -4.98
CA LEU A 38 3.17 -0.38 -4.16
C LEU A 38 2.72 -0.79 -2.75
N ARG A 39 3.51 -0.40 -1.73
CA ARG A 39 3.14 -0.52 -0.32
C ARG A 39 2.65 0.83 0.18
N VAL A 40 1.44 0.86 0.70
CA VAL A 40 0.82 2.01 1.37
C VAL A 40 0.75 1.71 2.86
N VAL A 41 1.24 2.64 3.69
CA VAL A 41 1.16 2.56 5.15
C VAL A 41 0.14 3.58 5.62
N LEU A 42 -0.93 3.11 6.23
CA LEU A 42 -1.97 3.91 6.84
C LEU A 42 -1.76 3.99 8.36
N LEU A 43 -2.22 5.09 8.95
CA LEU A 43 -2.38 5.21 10.40
C LEU A 43 -3.50 4.28 10.91
N PRO A 44 -3.62 4.09 12.24
CA PRO A 44 -4.65 3.20 12.81
C PRO A 44 -6.10 3.57 12.46
N ASP A 45 -6.36 4.79 11.99
CA ASP A 45 -7.68 5.21 11.51
C ASP A 45 -8.08 4.59 10.16
N GLY A 46 -7.15 3.91 9.47
CA GLY A 46 -7.36 3.29 8.17
C GLY A 46 -7.63 4.26 7.03
N LYS A 47 -7.40 5.57 7.24
CA LYS A 47 -7.71 6.65 6.29
C LYS A 47 -6.50 7.51 5.99
N THR A 48 -5.72 7.88 7.00
CA THR A 48 -4.57 8.75 6.81
C THR A 48 -3.40 7.95 6.27
N VAL A 49 -2.97 8.29 5.05
CA VAL A 49 -1.73 7.76 4.47
C VAL A 49 -0.54 8.37 5.19
N HIS A 50 0.19 7.53 5.93
CA HIS A 50 1.44 7.91 6.58
C HIS A 50 2.60 7.89 5.59
N ASN A 51 2.68 6.86 4.74
CA ASN A 51 3.72 6.72 3.73
C ASN A 51 3.28 5.82 2.57
N ALA A 52 3.85 6.00 1.38
CA ALA A 52 3.66 5.10 0.26
C ALA A 52 4.94 4.99 -0.59
N PHE A 53 5.32 3.78 -0.99
CA PHE A 53 6.52 3.54 -1.80
C PHE A 53 6.49 2.16 -2.47
N PHE A 54 7.24 2.01 -3.55
CA PHE A 54 7.38 0.72 -4.23
C PHE A 54 8.20 -0.25 -3.38
N ASP A 55 7.61 -1.39 -3.07
CA ASP A 55 8.22 -2.45 -2.26
C ASP A 55 8.89 -3.47 -3.19
N ARG A 56 10.22 -3.40 -3.28
CA ARG A 56 11.02 -4.31 -4.12
C ARG A 56 11.18 -5.71 -3.51
N GLY A 57 10.92 -5.85 -2.21
CA GLY A 57 11.06 -7.12 -1.49
C GLY A 57 9.74 -7.88 -1.37
N PHE A 58 8.63 -7.24 -1.72
CA PHE A 58 7.33 -7.88 -1.63
C PHE A 58 7.20 -8.99 -2.66
N ARG A 59 6.96 -10.20 -2.15
CA ARG A 59 6.48 -11.34 -2.92
C ARG A 59 5.11 -11.70 -2.36
N PRO A 60 4.06 -11.75 -3.20
CA PRO A 60 2.68 -11.95 -2.77
C PRO A 60 2.52 -13.19 -1.88
#